data_AF-A0AB34C976-F1
#
_entry.id   AF-A0AB34C976-F1
#
_cell.length_a   1.000
_cell.length_b   1.000
_cell.length_c   1.000
_cell.angle_alpha   90.00
_cell.angle_beta   90.00
_cell.angle_gamma   90.00
#
_symmetry.space_group_name_H-M   'P 1'
#
loop_
_entity.id
_entity.type
_entity.pdbx_description
1 polymer ?
#
loop_
_entity_poly.entity_id
_entity_poly.type
_entity_poly.pdbx_seq_one_letter_code
_entity_poly.pdbx_strand_id
1 'polypeptide(L)'
;MRPIRCLLYTGFCIVLAGLASLQASAGPSFDADRKGLEKLSTNAGAELHRGLQKSHEMLMYLELRDTLHATEAKAAALEHFNESVALYKKVTASAPEQKILYQPRDDSEKDAIRAFQKHLQELDIAVPGTEKQLANLAVTVVTRHIHVLERSSFKSTKADYTPLRKVLRSQALLLDLGLLSSIVWSLSADQPGESR
;
A
#
# COMPACT_ATOMS: atom_id res chain seq x y z
N MET A 1 -10.73 35.68 -44.24
CA MET A 1 -10.20 36.21 -42.96
C MET A 1 -10.42 35.14 -41.88
N ARG A 2 -9.36 34.80 -41.13
CA ARG A 2 -9.33 33.81 -40.04
C ARG A 2 -9.94 34.38 -38.75
N PRO A 3 -10.32 33.52 -37.79
CA PRO A 3 -10.02 33.80 -36.39
C PRO A 3 -9.15 32.71 -35.75
N ILE A 4 -8.18 33.16 -34.95
CA ILE A 4 -7.24 32.38 -34.13
C ILE A 4 -7.40 32.86 -32.68
N ARG A 5 -7.60 31.89 -31.77
CA ARG A 5 -7.22 31.76 -30.33
C ARG A 5 -7.55 32.88 -29.31
N CYS A 6 -8.21 32.49 -28.22
CA CYS A 6 -7.64 32.27 -26.87
C CYS A 6 -8.80 31.93 -25.89
N LEU A 7 -8.91 30.75 -25.26
CA LEU A 7 -8.17 30.13 -24.14
C LEU A 7 -8.50 30.66 -22.73
N LEU A 8 -8.83 29.68 -21.87
CA LEU A 8 -8.80 29.62 -20.39
C LEU A 8 -10.10 29.99 -19.63
N TYR A 9 -10.76 28.97 -19.08
CA TYR A 9 -10.75 28.67 -17.64
C TYR A 9 -11.41 27.29 -17.41
N THR A 10 -10.61 26.24 -17.42
CA THR A 10 -10.97 24.91 -16.92
C THR A 10 -10.37 24.75 -15.53
N GLY A 11 -11.19 24.49 -14.52
CA GLY A 11 -10.71 24.16 -13.19
C GLY A 11 -11.86 23.81 -12.26
N PHE A 12 -11.82 22.58 -11.74
CA PHE A 12 -12.68 22.00 -10.72
C PHE A 12 -14.06 21.47 -11.16
N CYS A 13 -14.11 20.17 -11.46
CA CYS A 13 -15.20 19.23 -11.13
C CYS A 13 -14.98 17.88 -11.86
N ILE A 14 -14.00 17.07 -11.45
CA ILE A 14 -14.01 15.62 -11.75
C ILE A 14 -13.48 14.86 -10.53
N VAL A 15 -14.37 14.65 -9.56
CA VAL A 15 -14.31 13.52 -8.63
C VAL A 15 -15.74 12.98 -8.64
N LEU A 16 -15.91 11.67 -8.88
CA LEU A 16 -17.17 10.91 -9.03
C LEU A 16 -17.63 10.64 -10.47
N ALA A 17 -16.84 9.87 -11.22
CA ALA A 17 -17.37 8.95 -12.24
C ALA A 17 -16.32 7.88 -12.56
N GLY A 18 -16.51 6.66 -12.04
CA GLY A 18 -15.60 5.55 -12.31
C GLY A 18 -15.79 4.31 -11.45
N LEU A 19 -16.98 4.09 -10.91
CA LEU A 19 -17.39 2.82 -10.26
C LEU A 19 -18.57 2.27 -11.05
N ALA A 20 -18.29 1.68 -12.22
CA ALA A 20 -19.22 0.78 -12.89
C ALA A 20 -18.46 -0.16 -13.86
N SER A 21 -18.64 -1.45 -13.58
CA SER A 21 -18.60 -2.60 -14.52
C SER A 21 -17.31 -2.90 -15.29
N LEU A 22 -16.54 -3.86 -14.74
CA LEU A 22 -15.86 -4.89 -15.52
C LEU A 22 -16.18 -6.24 -14.86
N GLN A 23 -17.34 -6.82 -15.22
CA GLN A 23 -17.58 -8.24 -15.04
C GLN A 23 -16.75 -8.98 -16.11
N ALA A 24 -15.59 -9.47 -15.72
CA ALA A 24 -14.89 -10.53 -16.45
C ALA A 24 -15.10 -11.84 -15.69
N SER A 25 -16.04 -12.65 -16.18
CA SER A 25 -16.25 -14.02 -15.73
C SER A 25 -15.11 -14.91 -16.25
N ALA A 26 -14.28 -15.44 -15.35
CA ALA A 26 -13.44 -16.61 -15.62
C ALA A 26 -14.14 -17.87 -15.06
N GLY A 27 -14.21 -18.94 -15.86
CA GLY A 27 -14.91 -20.20 -15.57
C GLY A 27 -14.21 -21.10 -14.53
N PRO A 28 -14.85 -22.23 -14.14
CA PRO A 28 -14.89 -22.68 -12.76
C PRO A 28 -13.87 -23.78 -12.38
N SER A 29 -13.11 -23.49 -11.33
CA SER A 29 -12.50 -24.35 -10.31
C SER A 29 -11.59 -23.39 -9.53
N PHE A 30 -11.54 -23.36 -8.18
CA PHE A 30 -10.77 -22.37 -7.33
C PHE A 30 -11.49 -21.11 -6.76
N ASP A 31 -12.80 -20.94 -6.92
CA ASP A 31 -13.44 -19.62 -6.65
C ASP A 31 -13.74 -19.28 -5.16
N ALA A 32 -13.78 -20.27 -4.26
CA ALA A 32 -14.10 -20.03 -2.84
C ALA A 32 -12.93 -19.47 -2.02
N ASP A 33 -11.71 -19.99 -2.23
CA ASP A 33 -10.52 -19.55 -1.50
C ASP A 33 -10.02 -18.18 -1.96
N ARG A 34 -10.15 -17.85 -3.26
CA ARG A 34 -9.78 -16.51 -3.76
C ARG A 34 -10.69 -15.41 -3.23
N LYS A 35 -12.01 -15.62 -3.17
CA LYS A 35 -12.95 -14.66 -2.55
C LYS A 35 -12.68 -14.48 -1.05
N GLY A 36 -12.34 -15.57 -0.36
CA GLY A 36 -11.91 -15.54 1.05
C GLY A 36 -10.63 -14.74 1.26
N LEU A 37 -9.60 -15.00 0.44
CA LEU A 37 -8.34 -14.27 0.41
C LEU A 37 -8.53 -12.78 0.09
N GLU A 38 -9.36 -12.47 -0.89
CA GLU A 38 -9.68 -11.09 -1.28
C GLU A 38 -10.34 -10.33 -0.14
N LYS A 39 -11.31 -10.95 0.55
CA LYS A 39 -11.95 -10.36 1.73
C LYS A 39 -10.95 -10.13 2.87
N LEU A 40 -10.08 -11.09 3.15
CA LEU A 40 -9.03 -10.94 4.16
C LEU A 40 -8.05 -9.83 3.80
N SER A 41 -7.62 -9.75 2.54
CA SER A 41 -6.74 -8.71 2.02
C SER A 41 -7.40 -7.33 2.11
N THR A 42 -8.68 -7.22 1.75
CA THR A 42 -9.46 -5.99 1.86
C THR A 42 -9.56 -5.52 3.31
N ASN A 43 -9.83 -6.43 4.25
CA ASN A 43 -9.87 -6.11 5.67
C ASN A 43 -8.49 -5.68 6.18
N ALA A 44 -7.42 -6.36 5.78
CA ALA A 44 -6.05 -5.99 6.14
C ALA A 44 -5.69 -4.58 5.64
N GLY A 45 -6.08 -4.27 4.39
CA GLY A 45 -5.93 -2.94 3.80
C GLY A 45 -6.78 -1.87 4.49
N ALA A 46 -8.01 -2.20 4.91
CA ALA A 46 -8.84 -1.28 5.66
C ALA A 46 -8.20 -0.88 7.00
N GLU A 47 -7.64 -1.85 7.73
CA GLU A 47 -6.88 -1.58 8.97
C GLU A 47 -5.60 -0.79 8.71
N LEU A 48 -4.89 -1.08 7.61
CA LEU A 48 -3.74 -0.28 7.18
C LEU A 48 -4.13 1.20 7.00
N HIS A 49 -5.23 1.46 6.30
CA HIS A 49 -5.73 2.81 6.07
C HIS A 49 -6.19 3.49 7.36
N ARG A 50 -6.82 2.77 8.29
CA ARG A 50 -7.14 3.29 9.63
C ARG A 50 -5.88 3.69 10.41
N GLY A 51 -4.83 2.87 10.37
CA GLY A 51 -3.53 3.20 10.96
C GLY A 51 -2.89 4.45 10.35
N LEU A 52 -2.95 4.58 9.01
CA LEU A 52 -2.49 5.76 8.30
C LEU A 52 -3.31 7.01 8.67
N GLN A 53 -4.62 6.90 8.79
CA GLN A 53 -5.49 8.00 9.22
C GLN A 53 -5.09 8.46 10.62
N LYS A 54 -4.95 7.54 11.58
CA LYS A 54 -4.53 7.87 12.96
C LYS A 54 -3.11 8.45 13.01
N SER A 55 -2.22 8.00 12.13
CA SER A 55 -0.90 8.63 11.98
C SER A 55 -1.00 10.08 11.50
N HIS A 56 -1.92 10.40 10.58
CA HIS A 56 -2.16 11.79 10.16
C HIS A 56 -2.82 12.63 11.27
N GLU A 57 -3.75 12.07 12.05
CA GLU A 57 -4.31 12.73 13.23
C GLU A 57 -3.22 13.06 14.24
N MET A 58 -2.26 12.16 14.49
CA MET A 58 -1.08 12.43 15.32
C MET A 58 -0.30 13.64 14.79
N LEU A 59 0.00 13.69 13.50
CA LEU A 59 0.73 14.82 12.89
C LEU A 59 -0.04 16.14 13.08
N MET A 60 -1.35 16.13 12.87
CA MET A 60 -2.21 17.29 13.09
C MET A 60 -2.12 17.77 14.55
N TYR A 61 -2.24 16.87 15.54
CA TYR A 61 -2.13 17.24 16.95
C TYR A 61 -0.74 17.78 17.32
N LEU A 62 0.33 17.24 16.71
CA LEU A 62 1.67 17.79 16.90
C LEU A 62 1.79 19.22 16.39
N GLU A 63 1.19 19.55 15.24
CA GLU A 63 1.14 20.93 14.72
C GLU A 63 0.35 21.87 15.65
N LEU A 64 -0.72 21.36 16.28
CA LEU A 64 -1.51 22.09 17.28
C LEU A 64 -0.84 22.16 18.66
N ARG A 65 0.34 21.55 18.83
CA ARG A 65 1.06 21.41 20.11
C ARG A 65 0.28 20.66 21.19
N ASP A 66 -0.65 19.80 20.77
CA ASP A 66 -1.42 18.92 21.64
C ASP A 66 -0.74 17.56 21.76
N THR A 67 0.21 17.46 22.68
CA THR A 67 1.01 16.24 22.84
C THR A 67 0.24 15.06 23.42
N LEU A 68 -0.86 15.32 24.14
CA LEU A 68 -1.69 14.27 24.72
C LEU A 68 -2.42 13.52 23.61
N HIS A 69 -3.21 14.24 22.80
CA HIS A 69 -3.95 13.63 21.71
C HIS A 69 -3.04 13.12 20.59
N ALA A 70 -1.86 13.72 20.39
CA ALA A 70 -0.84 13.13 19.51
C ALA A 70 -0.40 11.75 19.98
N THR A 71 -0.21 11.57 21.29
CA THR A 71 0.19 10.28 21.88
C THR A 71 -0.93 9.25 21.77
N GLU A 72 -2.18 9.66 22.01
CA GLU A 72 -3.37 8.79 21.84
C GLU A 72 -3.56 8.37 20.38
N ALA A 73 -3.46 9.31 19.44
CA ALA A 73 -3.55 9.02 18.01
C ALA A 73 -2.42 8.10 17.53
N LYS A 74 -1.19 8.28 18.05
CA LYS A 74 -0.08 7.35 17.80
C LYS A 74 -0.41 5.94 18.29
N ALA A 75 -0.94 5.79 19.51
CA ALA A 75 -1.28 4.49 20.07
C ALA A 75 -2.37 3.79 19.22
N ALA A 76 -3.42 4.53 18.84
CA ALA A 76 -4.46 4.03 17.95
C ALA A 76 -3.91 3.65 16.56
N ALA A 77 -2.97 4.43 16.02
CA ALA A 77 -2.31 4.08 14.76
C ALA A 77 -1.57 2.74 14.85
N LEU A 78 -0.81 2.53 15.94
CA LEU A 78 -0.09 1.30 16.19
C LEU A 78 -1.03 0.09 16.35
N GLU A 79 -2.17 0.26 17.02
CA GLU A 79 -3.18 -0.80 17.14
C GLU A 79 -3.68 -1.26 15.75
N HIS A 80 -4.12 -0.31 14.92
CA HIS A 80 -4.59 -0.61 13.56
C HIS A 80 -3.51 -1.22 12.66
N PHE A 81 -2.26 -0.75 12.75
CA PHE A 81 -1.16 -1.36 12.00
C PHE A 81 -0.88 -2.79 12.46
N ASN A 82 -0.93 -3.07 13.77
CA ASN A 82 -0.75 -4.42 14.29
C ASN A 82 -1.88 -5.36 13.84
N GLU A 83 -3.14 -4.89 13.84
CA GLU A 83 -4.26 -5.67 13.32
C GLU A 83 -4.11 -5.93 11.82
N SER A 84 -3.70 -4.92 11.04
CA SER A 84 -3.38 -5.07 9.62
C SER A 84 -2.31 -6.15 9.39
N VAL A 85 -1.23 -6.16 10.18
CA VAL A 85 -0.19 -7.20 10.13
C VAL A 85 -0.77 -8.59 10.47
N ALA A 86 -1.62 -8.69 11.49
CA ALA A 86 -2.26 -9.95 11.86
C ALA A 86 -3.13 -10.51 10.72
N LEU A 87 -3.86 -9.64 10.02
CA LEU A 87 -4.68 -10.01 8.86
C LEU A 87 -3.81 -10.38 7.64
N TYR A 88 -2.76 -9.61 7.33
CA TYR A 88 -1.83 -9.96 6.24
C TYR A 88 -1.08 -11.27 6.49
N LYS A 89 -0.78 -11.62 7.75
CA LYS A 89 -0.24 -12.95 8.09
C LYS A 89 -1.23 -14.07 7.75
N LYS A 90 -2.54 -13.86 7.95
CA LYS A 90 -3.58 -14.82 7.52
C LYS A 90 -3.64 -14.94 6.00
N VAL A 91 -3.57 -13.81 5.27
CA VAL A 91 -3.47 -13.81 3.80
C VAL A 91 -2.25 -14.62 3.35
N THR A 92 -1.08 -14.36 3.93
CA THR A 92 0.17 -15.06 3.61
C THR A 92 0.09 -16.56 3.89
N ALA A 93 -0.60 -16.98 4.96
CA ALA A 93 -0.75 -18.40 5.27
C ALA A 93 -1.58 -19.15 4.22
N SER A 94 -2.51 -18.46 3.56
CA SER A 94 -3.42 -19.03 2.55
C SER A 94 -3.01 -18.73 1.10
N ALA A 95 -2.03 -17.85 0.88
CA ALA A 95 -1.54 -17.51 -0.45
C ALA A 95 -0.73 -18.67 -1.07
N PRO A 96 -0.91 -18.96 -2.37
CA PRO A 96 -0.22 -20.07 -3.02
C PRO A 96 1.27 -19.78 -3.24
N GLU A 97 2.09 -20.83 -3.32
CA GLU A 97 3.50 -20.73 -3.74
C GLU A 97 3.64 -20.63 -5.27
N GLN A 98 2.61 -20.11 -5.95
CA GLN A 98 2.61 -19.90 -7.38
C GLN A 98 3.70 -18.88 -7.75
N LYS A 99 4.52 -19.21 -8.75
CA LYS A 99 5.60 -18.33 -9.20
C LYS A 99 5.03 -17.05 -9.81
N ILE A 100 5.62 -15.92 -9.45
CA ILE A 100 5.37 -14.64 -10.09
C ILE A 100 6.24 -14.54 -11.34
N LEU A 101 5.62 -14.27 -12.48
CA LEU A 101 6.33 -13.97 -13.72
C LEU A 101 6.17 -12.48 -14.03
N TYR A 102 7.28 -11.76 -14.07
CA TYR A 102 7.32 -10.34 -14.39
C TYR A 102 7.34 -10.16 -15.92
N GLN A 103 6.17 -10.17 -16.57
CA GLN A 103 6.03 -9.99 -18.03
C GLN A 103 5.32 -8.66 -18.36
N PRO A 104 6.03 -7.51 -18.30
CA PRO A 104 5.43 -6.23 -18.64
C PRO A 104 5.18 -6.10 -20.14
N ARG A 105 4.02 -5.56 -20.52
CA ARG A 105 3.53 -5.34 -21.88
C ARG A 105 3.94 -3.99 -22.45
N ASP A 106 4.13 -2.99 -21.59
CA ASP A 106 4.52 -1.64 -21.97
C ASP A 106 5.61 -1.07 -21.05
N ASP A 107 6.08 0.14 -21.36
CA ASP A 107 7.15 0.79 -20.61
C ASP A 107 6.69 1.25 -19.21
N SER A 108 5.40 1.52 -19.02
CA SER A 108 4.87 1.90 -17.70
C SER A 108 4.92 0.73 -16.72
N GLU A 109 4.55 -0.47 -17.19
CA GLU A 109 4.63 -1.70 -16.40
C GLU A 109 6.09 -2.08 -16.09
N LYS A 110 7.02 -1.88 -17.05
CA LYS A 110 8.47 -2.06 -16.81
C LYS A 110 8.97 -1.12 -15.73
N ASP A 111 8.59 0.15 -15.79
CA ASP A 111 9.04 1.14 -14.82
C ASP A 111 8.46 0.88 -13.43
N ALA A 112 7.21 0.43 -13.33
CA ALA A 112 6.62 -0.01 -12.06
C ALA A 112 7.40 -1.20 -11.46
N ILE A 113 7.75 -2.21 -12.25
CA ILE A 113 8.54 -3.36 -11.78
C ILE A 113 9.95 -2.92 -11.34
N ARG A 114 10.60 -2.03 -12.09
CA ARG A 114 11.92 -1.49 -11.71
C ARG A 114 11.85 -0.69 -10.42
N ALA A 115 10.85 0.18 -10.28
CA ALA A 115 10.65 0.97 -9.06
C ALA A 115 10.39 0.04 -7.86
N PHE A 116 9.55 -0.98 -8.05
CA PHE A 116 9.28 -2.00 -7.04
C PHE A 116 10.58 -2.67 -6.57
N GLN A 117 11.36 -3.23 -7.49
CA GLN A 117 12.62 -3.89 -7.19
C GLN A 117 13.63 -2.96 -6.51
N LYS A 118 13.70 -1.70 -6.95
CA LYS A 118 14.57 -0.69 -6.34
C LYS A 118 14.17 -0.41 -4.88
N HIS A 119 12.88 -0.22 -4.59
CA HIS A 119 12.43 0.03 -3.22
C HIS A 119 12.61 -1.17 -2.30
N LEU A 120 12.48 -2.39 -2.83
CA LEU A 120 12.85 -3.59 -2.09
C LEU A 120 14.35 -3.61 -1.75
N GLN A 121 15.20 -3.25 -2.71
CA GLN A 121 16.65 -3.13 -2.47
C GLN A 121 16.99 -2.06 -1.43
N GLU A 122 16.36 -0.88 -1.48
CA GLU A 122 16.51 0.18 -0.47
C GLU A 122 16.12 -0.28 0.94
N LEU A 123 15.21 -1.25 1.02
CA LEU A 123 14.78 -1.88 2.26
C LEU A 123 15.59 -3.12 2.66
N ASP A 124 16.54 -3.57 1.85
CA ASP A 124 17.22 -4.87 2.03
C ASP A 124 16.24 -6.04 2.09
N ILE A 125 15.23 -6.01 1.22
CA ILE A 125 14.22 -7.07 1.06
C ILE A 125 14.47 -7.78 -0.27
N ALA A 126 14.49 -9.12 -0.24
CA ALA A 126 14.60 -9.92 -1.45
C ALA A 126 13.36 -9.75 -2.34
N VAL A 127 13.56 -9.74 -3.67
CA VAL A 127 12.46 -9.68 -4.63
C VAL A 127 11.58 -10.93 -4.50
N PRO A 128 10.26 -10.78 -4.28
CA PRO A 128 9.34 -11.92 -4.22
C PRO A 128 9.33 -12.72 -5.53
N GLY A 129 9.51 -14.03 -5.42
CA GLY A 129 9.41 -14.99 -6.52
C GLY A 129 8.09 -15.75 -6.55
N THR A 130 7.29 -15.71 -5.48
CA THR A 130 5.96 -16.35 -5.40
C THR A 130 4.89 -15.40 -4.87
N GLU A 131 3.62 -15.68 -5.18
CA GLU A 131 2.46 -14.93 -4.68
C GLU A 131 2.47 -14.84 -3.15
N LYS A 132 2.81 -15.95 -2.48
CA LYS A 132 2.97 -15.97 -1.03
C LYS A 132 4.08 -15.06 -0.53
N GLN A 133 5.24 -15.05 -1.19
CA GLN A 133 6.33 -14.12 -0.83
C GLN A 133 5.92 -12.66 -1.05
N LEU A 134 5.12 -12.38 -2.08
CA LEU A 134 4.56 -11.05 -2.33
C LEU A 134 3.52 -10.66 -1.28
N ALA A 135 2.67 -11.59 -0.83
CA ALA A 135 1.77 -11.37 0.29
C ALA A 135 2.55 -11.11 1.60
N ASN A 136 3.66 -11.82 1.83
CA ASN A 136 4.52 -11.65 3.00
C ASN A 136 5.28 -10.30 3.00
N LEU A 137 5.42 -9.67 1.83
CA LEU A 137 6.01 -8.33 1.74
C LEU A 137 5.21 -7.32 2.57
N ALA A 138 3.88 -7.37 2.50
CA ALA A 138 3.00 -6.48 3.27
C ALA A 138 3.27 -6.59 4.79
N VAL A 139 3.38 -7.83 5.30
CA VAL A 139 3.74 -8.09 6.70
C VAL A 139 5.09 -7.43 7.03
N THR A 140 6.08 -7.59 6.16
CA THR A 140 7.44 -7.08 6.38
C THR A 140 7.48 -5.55 6.42
N VAL A 141 6.88 -4.89 5.44
CA VAL A 141 6.94 -3.41 5.33
C VAL A 141 6.13 -2.72 6.41
N VAL A 142 4.94 -3.24 6.74
CA VAL A 142 4.10 -2.68 7.82
C VAL A 142 4.78 -2.88 9.18
N THR A 143 5.34 -4.08 9.44
CA THR A 143 6.10 -4.33 10.69
C THR A 143 7.29 -3.38 10.85
N ARG A 144 8.02 -3.10 9.76
CA ARG A 144 9.11 -2.12 9.79
C ARG A 144 8.60 -0.71 10.09
N HIS A 145 7.44 -0.33 9.54
CA HIS A 145 6.81 0.95 9.85
C HIS A 145 6.41 1.07 11.32
N ILE A 146 5.75 0.04 11.87
CA ILE A 146 5.39 -0.07 13.29
C ILE A 146 6.62 0.20 14.17
N HIS A 147 7.73 -0.51 13.91
CA HIS A 147 8.96 -0.36 14.70
C HIS A 147 9.56 1.06 14.66
N VAL A 148 9.49 1.73 13.51
CA VAL A 148 9.93 3.13 13.37
C VAL A 148 9.02 4.06 14.17
N LEU A 149 7.71 3.84 14.12
CA LEU A 149 6.73 4.65 14.83
C LEU A 149 6.82 4.43 16.35
N GLU A 150 6.88 3.19 16.82
CA GLU A 150 7.01 2.82 18.23
C GLU A 150 8.19 3.52 18.90
N ARG A 151 9.37 3.46 18.26
CA ARG A 151 10.62 4.06 18.75
C ARG A 151 10.65 5.58 18.72
N SER A 152 9.68 6.21 18.05
CA SER A 152 9.59 7.67 17.96
C SER A 152 8.78 8.21 19.13
N SER A 153 9.26 9.26 19.79
CA SER A 153 8.50 10.00 20.79
C SER A 153 8.53 11.47 20.40
N PHE A 154 7.41 12.15 20.54
CA PHE A 154 7.24 13.52 20.06
C PHE A 154 6.80 14.42 21.21
N LYS A 155 7.41 15.60 21.30
CA LYS A 155 7.12 16.61 22.32
C LYS A 155 6.60 17.92 21.72
N SER A 156 6.30 17.94 20.42
CA SER A 156 6.01 19.14 19.62
C SER A 156 7.11 20.21 19.73
N THR A 157 8.36 19.79 19.54
CA THR A 157 9.54 20.67 19.57
C THR A 157 10.38 20.54 18.32
N LYS A 158 11.30 21.48 18.07
CA LYS A 158 12.25 21.40 16.94
C LYS A 158 13.09 20.11 16.95
N ALA A 159 13.34 19.53 18.13
CA ALA A 159 14.09 18.28 18.25
C ALA A 159 13.35 17.09 17.61
N ASP A 160 12.03 17.18 17.45
CA ASP A 160 11.20 16.12 16.86
C ASP A 160 11.34 16.03 15.33
N TYR A 161 11.96 17.01 14.67
CA TYR A 161 12.06 17.04 13.21
C TYR A 161 12.73 15.79 12.63
N THR A 162 13.85 15.36 13.22
CA THR A 162 14.58 14.18 12.76
C THR A 162 13.76 12.87 12.91
N PRO A 163 13.20 12.53 14.08
CA PRO A 163 12.35 11.35 14.20
C PRO A 163 11.08 11.44 13.35
N LEU A 164 10.44 12.62 13.25
CA LEU A 164 9.25 12.82 12.42
C LEU A 164 9.55 12.53 10.94
N ARG A 165 10.68 13.03 10.43
CA ARG A 165 11.13 12.77 9.06
C ARG A 165 11.37 11.29 8.80
N LYS A 166 11.83 10.52 9.80
CA LYS A 166 11.99 9.06 9.67
C LYS A 166 10.63 8.36 9.57
N VAL A 167 9.65 8.75 10.40
CA VAL A 167 8.28 8.22 10.33
C VAL A 167 7.64 8.52 8.97
N LEU A 168 7.70 9.77 8.51
CA LEU A 168 7.12 10.18 7.23
C LEU A 168 7.75 9.46 6.03
N ARG A 169 9.08 9.29 6.02
CA ARG A 169 9.78 8.52 4.98
C ARG A 169 9.34 7.05 4.97
N SER A 170 9.23 6.46 6.15
CA SER A 170 8.76 5.08 6.31
C SER A 170 7.32 4.92 5.79
N GLN A 171 6.44 5.87 6.09
CA GLN A 171 5.06 5.89 5.62
C GLN A 171 4.97 6.05 4.09
N ALA A 172 5.75 6.96 3.50
CA ALA A 172 5.79 7.17 2.06
C ALA A 172 6.23 5.90 1.33
N LEU A 173 7.26 5.22 1.84
CA LEU A 173 7.76 3.98 1.27
C LEU A 173 6.74 2.83 1.38
N LEU A 174 6.00 2.76 2.49
CA LEU A 174 4.89 1.82 2.65
C LEU A 174 3.78 2.05 1.61
N LEU A 175 3.38 3.29 1.37
CA LEU A 175 2.36 3.64 0.38
C LEU A 175 2.79 3.31 -1.04
N ASP A 176 4.02 3.69 -1.40
CA ASP A 176 4.57 3.48 -2.74
C ASP A 176 4.74 1.98 -3.04
N LEU A 177 5.34 1.23 -2.11
CA LEU A 177 5.42 -0.22 -2.24
C LEU A 177 4.06 -0.90 -2.28
N GLY A 178 3.06 -0.39 -1.56
CA GLY A 178 1.68 -0.91 -1.66
C GLY A 178 1.12 -0.79 -3.07
N LEU A 179 1.26 0.38 -3.68
CA LEU A 179 0.85 0.65 -5.07
C LEU A 179 1.59 -0.25 -6.06
N LEU A 180 2.91 -0.29 -5.96
CA LEU A 180 3.77 -1.07 -6.85
C LEU A 180 3.51 -2.58 -6.72
N SER A 181 3.30 -3.08 -5.49
CA SER A 181 2.93 -4.48 -5.24
C SER A 181 1.59 -4.84 -5.86
N SER A 182 0.60 -3.92 -5.79
CA SER A 182 -0.71 -4.13 -6.43
C SER A 182 -0.57 -4.26 -7.95
N ILE A 183 0.28 -3.42 -8.58
CA ILE A 183 0.55 -3.51 -10.02
C ILE A 183 1.20 -4.86 -10.35
N VAL A 184 2.26 -5.23 -9.63
CA VAL A 184 2.95 -6.53 -9.81
C VAL A 184 1.98 -7.71 -9.66
N TRP A 185 1.09 -7.66 -8.66
CA TRP A 185 0.09 -8.69 -8.45
C TRP A 185 -0.86 -8.81 -9.65
N SER A 186 -1.40 -7.70 -10.14
CA SER A 186 -2.28 -7.68 -11.31
C SER A 186 -1.59 -8.23 -12.57
N LEU A 187 -0.33 -7.87 -12.80
CA LEU A 187 0.46 -8.38 -13.93
C LEU A 187 0.70 -9.90 -13.85
N SER A 188 0.78 -10.44 -12.64
CA SER A 188 0.90 -11.88 -12.42
C SER A 188 -0.44 -12.61 -12.62
N ALA A 189 -1.56 -11.97 -12.27
CA ALA A 189 -2.89 -12.58 -12.33
C ALA A 189 -3.46 -12.69 -13.76
N ASP A 190 -3.10 -11.76 -14.65
CA ASP A 190 -3.60 -11.68 -16.04
C ASP A 190 -2.91 -12.65 -17.02
N GLN A 191 -2.10 -13.59 -16.51
CA GLN A 191 -1.35 -14.49 -17.38
C GLN A 191 -2.20 -15.69 -17.81
N PRO A 192 -2.16 -16.08 -19.10
CA PRO A 192 -2.79 -17.32 -19.54
C PRO A 192 -2.13 -18.46 -18.77
N GLY A 193 -2.92 -19.15 -17.94
CA GLY A 193 -2.41 -20.20 -17.10
C GLY A 193 -1.62 -21.20 -17.93
N GLU A 194 -0.36 -21.45 -17.57
CA GLU A 194 0.27 -22.69 -18.01
C GLU A 194 -0.60 -23.81 -17.48
N SER A 195 -1.31 -24.47 -18.39
CA SER A 195 -1.89 -25.79 -18.15
C SER A 195 -0.79 -26.69 -17.63
N ARG A 196 -0.81 -26.97 -16.32
CA ARG A 196 -0.04 -28.02 -15.70
C ARG A 196 -0.99 -28.97 -15.02
#